data_AF-A0A843EQ39-F1
#
_entry.id   AF-A0A843EQ39-F1
#
_cell.length_a   1.000
_cell.length_b   1.000
_cell.length_c   1.000
_cell.angle_alpha   90.00
_cell.angle_beta   90.00
_cell.angle_gamma   90.00
#
_symmetry.space_group_name_H-M   'P 1'
#
loop_
_entity.id
_entity.type
_entity.pdbx_description
1 polymer ?
#
loop_
_entity_poly.entity_id
_entity_poly.type
_entity_poly.pdbx_seq_one_letter_code
_entity_poly.pdbx_strand_id
1 'polypeptide(L)'
;MNIHNLIKSTIIIILMIIASMATIIAFSLIFDTFKLGNWYNSFIITIGVIIANILLWPILRRLLMKFIVLTFGIGALIVNALIFYGVCCLIPGVSLEATDAFLIPLLMAIVNTLISNIADIDYYDSYTSRVSNYVSKEKKSYEQKFPGLIMLEIDGLSIEILKEAIDKDMMPTVKKWIDNSHTLKEWETDLSSQTGASQAGILHGNNENIVAYRWVEKENDNQIMVSGKLAHAPIIEERISDGNGLLCDKGTSITNMFTGDSD
;
A
#
# COMPACT_ATOMS: atom_id res chain seq x y z
N MET A 1 -14.09 -0.01 -14.35
CA MET A 1 -12.81 0.71 -14.46
C MET A 1 -13.10 1.91 -15.34
N ASN A 2 -12.98 3.12 -14.78
CA ASN A 2 -13.36 4.33 -15.51
C ASN A 2 -12.46 4.44 -16.75
N ILE A 3 -13.04 4.48 -17.96
CA ILE A 3 -12.29 4.48 -19.24
C ILE A 3 -11.24 5.60 -19.24
N HIS A 4 -11.60 6.74 -18.63
CA HIS A 4 -10.71 7.89 -18.43
C HIS A 4 -9.43 7.55 -17.66
N ASN A 5 -9.52 6.80 -16.54
CA ASN A 5 -8.36 6.46 -15.71
C ASN A 5 -7.46 5.42 -16.41
N LEU A 6 -8.05 4.50 -17.18
CA LEU A 6 -7.29 3.56 -18.00
C LEU A 6 -6.50 4.32 -19.07
N ILE A 7 -7.16 5.22 -19.80
CA ILE A 7 -6.52 6.04 -20.84
C ILE A 7 -5.40 6.89 -20.24
N LYS A 8 -5.64 7.57 -19.10
CA LYS A 8 -4.61 8.36 -18.39
C LYS A 8 -3.40 7.50 -18.03
N SER A 9 -3.62 6.33 -17.43
CA SER A 9 -2.54 5.41 -17.06
C SER A 9 -1.76 4.90 -18.28
N THR A 10 -2.45 4.53 -19.38
CA THR A 10 -1.79 4.08 -20.61
C THR A 10 -0.95 5.20 -21.25
N ILE A 11 -1.49 6.42 -21.34
CA ILE A 11 -0.76 7.58 -21.87
C ILE A 11 0.52 7.83 -21.08
N ILE A 12 0.43 7.78 -19.74
CA ILE A 12 1.58 8.02 -18.86
C ILE A 12 2.65 6.93 -19.03
N ILE A 13 2.26 5.66 -19.12
CA ILE A 13 3.21 4.57 -19.37
C ILE A 13 3.93 4.78 -20.71
N ILE A 14 3.19 5.15 -21.75
CA ILE A 14 3.78 5.46 -23.06
C ILE A 14 4.75 6.64 -22.95
N LEU A 15 4.36 7.71 -22.24
CA LEU A 15 5.19 8.88 -21.99
C LEU A 15 6.50 8.52 -21.26
N MET A 16 6.43 7.67 -20.23
CA MET A 16 7.60 7.18 -19.49
C MET A 16 8.54 6.34 -20.38
N ILE A 17 7.99 5.50 -21.25
CA ILE A 17 8.78 4.72 -22.22
C ILE A 17 9.49 5.67 -23.20
N ILE A 18 8.76 6.63 -23.76
CA ILE A 18 9.33 7.62 -24.69
C ILE A 18 10.42 8.45 -24.00
N ALA A 19 10.18 8.91 -22.77
CA ALA A 19 11.15 9.68 -22.01
C ALA A 19 12.41 8.87 -21.66
N SER A 20 12.24 7.59 -21.33
CA SER A 20 13.34 6.66 -21.08
C SER A 20 14.19 6.44 -22.34
N MET A 21 13.54 6.21 -23.49
CA MET A 21 14.24 6.11 -24.77
C MET A 21 14.98 7.39 -25.13
N ALA A 22 14.32 8.55 -24.98
CA ALA A 22 14.92 9.85 -25.24
C ALA A 22 16.14 10.10 -24.34
N THR A 23 16.09 9.67 -23.07
CA THR A 23 17.21 9.77 -22.12
C THR A 23 18.40 8.95 -22.60
N ILE A 24 18.18 7.71 -23.04
CA ILE A 24 19.25 6.83 -23.56
C ILE A 24 19.86 7.41 -24.84
N ILE A 25 19.03 7.89 -25.77
CA ILE A 25 19.50 8.50 -27.01
C ILE A 25 20.29 9.78 -26.70
N ALA A 26 19.76 10.67 -25.86
CA ALA A 26 20.44 11.90 -25.48
C ALA A 26 21.79 11.62 -24.82
N PHE A 27 21.86 10.62 -23.93
CA PHE A 27 23.12 10.21 -23.31
C PHE A 27 24.14 9.75 -24.36
N SER A 28 23.71 8.94 -25.34
CA SER A 28 24.59 8.48 -26.43
C SER A 28 25.10 9.58 -27.36
N LEU A 29 24.40 10.72 -27.43
CA LEU A 29 24.82 11.88 -28.24
C LEU A 29 25.77 12.82 -27.49
N ILE A 30 25.70 12.82 -26.15
CA ILE A 30 26.48 13.71 -25.28
C ILE A 30 27.79 13.04 -24.85
N PHE A 31 27.78 11.73 -24.61
CA PHE A 31 28.90 10.98 -24.07
C PHE A 31 29.38 9.91 -25.05
N ASP A 32 30.64 10.04 -25.49
CA ASP A 32 31.27 9.09 -26.41
C ASP A 32 31.57 7.71 -25.80
N THR A 33 31.47 7.58 -24.47
CA THR A 33 31.67 6.34 -23.71
C THR A 33 30.55 5.32 -23.92
N PHE A 34 29.35 5.79 -24.28
CA PHE A 34 28.20 4.95 -24.54
C PHE A 34 27.89 4.84 -26.04
N LYS A 35 28.18 3.68 -26.63
CA LYS A 35 27.83 3.40 -28.03
C LYS A 35 26.51 2.65 -28.07
N LEU A 36 25.46 3.37 -28.49
CA LEU A 36 24.12 2.81 -28.65
C LEU A 36 23.97 1.97 -29.94
N GLY A 37 24.75 2.27 -30.98
CA GLY A 37 24.57 1.68 -32.30
C GLY A 37 23.33 2.25 -33.00
N ASN A 38 22.40 1.39 -33.43
CA ASN A 38 21.17 1.81 -34.09
C ASN A 38 20.18 2.42 -33.10
N TRP A 39 19.41 3.44 -33.52
CA TRP A 39 18.46 4.16 -32.65
C TRP A 39 17.41 3.25 -32.01
N TYR A 40 17.00 2.18 -32.70
CA TYR A 40 16.01 1.22 -32.19
C TYR A 40 16.52 0.42 -30.98
N ASN A 41 17.84 0.38 -30.72
CA ASN A 41 18.40 -0.24 -29.53
C ASN A 41 17.91 0.46 -28.24
N SER A 42 17.61 1.76 -28.29
CA SER A 42 17.02 2.48 -27.14
C SER A 42 15.67 1.90 -26.71
N PHE A 43 14.84 1.50 -27.68
CA PHE A 43 13.56 0.85 -27.44
C PHE A 43 13.78 -0.55 -26.84
N ILE A 44 14.67 -1.34 -27.43
CA ILE A 44 14.98 -2.70 -26.95
C ILE A 44 15.53 -2.67 -25.52
N ILE A 45 16.45 -1.74 -25.22
CA ILE A 45 16.98 -1.54 -23.86
C ILE A 45 15.85 -1.18 -22.89
N THR A 46 15.03 -0.18 -23.25
CA THR A 46 13.95 0.29 -22.37
C THR A 46 12.97 -0.84 -22.04
N ILE A 47 12.50 -1.57 -23.06
CA ILE A 47 11.58 -2.71 -22.88
C ILE A 47 12.27 -3.85 -22.13
N GLY A 48 13.52 -4.16 -22.45
CA GLY A 48 14.31 -5.19 -21.79
C GLY A 48 14.47 -4.92 -20.30
N VAL A 49 14.75 -3.66 -19.93
CA VAL A 49 14.84 -3.21 -18.53
C VAL A 49 13.49 -3.31 -17.83
N ILE A 50 12.39 -2.94 -18.48
CA ILE A 50 11.03 -3.09 -17.91
C ILE A 50 10.73 -4.56 -17.63
N ILE A 51 10.96 -5.44 -18.60
CA ILE A 51 10.73 -6.89 -18.46
C ILE A 51 11.62 -7.47 -17.35
N ALA A 52 12.90 -7.13 -17.35
CA ALA A 52 13.84 -7.58 -16.33
C ALA A 52 13.42 -7.13 -14.94
N ASN A 53 12.96 -5.88 -14.78
CA ASN A 53 12.43 -5.39 -13.51
C ASN A 53 11.19 -6.18 -13.07
N ILE A 54 10.24 -6.45 -13.96
CA ILE A 54 9.03 -7.24 -13.64
C ILE A 54 9.39 -8.65 -13.17
N LEU A 55 10.36 -9.29 -13.82
CA LEU A 55 10.77 -10.67 -13.52
C LEU A 55 11.68 -10.77 -12.28
N LEU A 56 12.63 -9.86 -12.14
CA LEU A 56 13.68 -9.94 -11.13
C LEU A 56 13.24 -9.34 -9.79
N TRP A 57 12.46 -8.23 -9.78
CA TRP A 57 12.11 -7.57 -8.51
C TRP A 57 11.37 -8.44 -7.48
N PRO A 58 10.44 -9.35 -7.85
CA PRO A 58 9.82 -10.25 -6.89
C PRO A 58 10.82 -11.10 -6.11
N ILE A 59 11.91 -11.53 -6.77
CA ILE A 59 12.98 -12.34 -6.17
C ILE A 59 13.96 -11.44 -5.42
N LEU A 60 14.40 -10.34 -6.06
CA LEU A 60 15.38 -9.41 -5.49
C LEU A 60 14.86 -8.76 -4.22
N ARG A 61 13.57 -8.40 -4.12
CA ARG A 61 13.00 -7.90 -2.86
C ARG A 61 13.20 -8.93 -1.74
N ARG A 62 12.82 -10.19 -1.95
CA ARG A 62 12.95 -11.23 -0.92
C ARG A 62 14.38 -11.41 -0.43
N LEU A 63 15.37 -11.32 -1.33
CA LEU A 63 16.77 -11.56 -1.00
C LEU A 63 17.50 -10.29 -0.49
N LEU A 64 17.23 -9.15 -1.10
CA LEU A 64 18.00 -7.91 -0.91
C LEU A 64 17.26 -6.85 -0.08
N MET A 65 16.02 -7.07 0.39
CA MET A 65 15.29 -6.08 1.19
C MET A 65 16.12 -5.55 2.37
N LYS A 66 16.77 -6.45 3.13
CA LYS A 66 17.62 -6.05 4.26
C LYS A 66 18.77 -5.14 3.82
N PHE A 67 19.43 -5.48 2.72
CA PHE A 67 20.52 -4.70 2.15
C PHE A 67 20.04 -3.33 1.64
N ILE A 68 18.91 -3.29 0.93
CA ILE A 68 18.33 -2.04 0.41
C ILE A 68 17.96 -1.09 1.57
N VAL A 69 17.37 -1.61 2.65
CA VAL A 69 17.02 -0.82 3.83
C VAL A 69 18.27 -0.31 4.56
N LEU A 70 19.28 -1.17 4.77
CA LEU A 70 20.53 -0.79 5.44
C LEU A 70 21.33 0.27 4.66
N THR A 71 21.20 0.28 3.34
CA THR A 71 21.87 1.25 2.45
C THR A 71 21.02 2.49 2.16
N PHE A 72 19.90 2.68 2.88
CA PHE A 72 18.96 3.79 2.67
C PHE A 72 18.54 3.95 1.20
N GLY A 73 18.34 2.83 0.50
CA GLY A 73 17.90 2.81 -0.90
C GLY A 73 19.03 2.85 -1.94
N ILE A 74 20.29 3.16 -1.57
CA ILE A 74 21.43 3.15 -2.50
C ILE A 74 21.61 1.76 -3.13
N GLY A 75 21.36 0.69 -2.38
CA GLY A 75 21.40 -0.68 -2.89
C GLY A 75 20.44 -0.92 -4.05
N ALA A 76 19.28 -0.25 -4.09
CA ALA A 76 18.34 -0.35 -5.20
C ALA A 76 18.88 0.30 -6.49
N LEU A 77 19.66 1.39 -6.38
CA LEU A 77 20.32 2.00 -7.53
C LEU A 77 21.37 1.08 -8.14
N ILE A 78 22.17 0.41 -7.28
CA ILE A 78 23.16 -0.58 -7.72
C ILE A 78 22.48 -1.74 -8.45
N VAL A 79 21.39 -2.27 -7.88
CA VAL A 79 20.60 -3.34 -8.51
C VAL A 79 20.07 -2.90 -9.88
N ASN A 80 19.51 -1.70 -9.99
CA ASN A 80 19.03 -1.16 -11.27
C ASN A 80 20.17 -1.01 -12.30
N ALA A 81 21.34 -0.55 -11.87
CA ALA A 81 22.53 -0.46 -12.73
C ALA A 81 22.97 -1.84 -13.24
N LEU A 82 22.97 -2.86 -12.38
CA LEU A 82 23.29 -4.24 -12.77
C LEU A 82 22.26 -4.82 -13.76
N ILE A 83 20.97 -4.56 -13.54
CA ILE A 83 19.90 -4.98 -14.47
C ILE A 83 20.11 -4.32 -15.83
N PHE A 84 20.34 -3.00 -15.85
CA PHE A 84 20.57 -2.25 -17.07
C PHE A 84 21.81 -2.74 -17.84
N TYR A 85 22.92 -2.93 -17.13
CA TYR A 85 24.14 -3.49 -17.68
C TYR A 85 23.88 -4.86 -18.32
N GLY A 86 23.21 -5.76 -17.59
CA GLY A 86 22.87 -7.09 -18.06
C GLY A 86 22.01 -7.06 -19.33
N VAL A 87 21.02 -6.17 -19.42
CA VAL A 87 20.20 -5.99 -20.62
C VAL A 87 21.03 -5.52 -21.81
N CYS A 88 21.93 -4.55 -21.60
CA CYS A 88 22.76 -4.02 -22.68
C CYS A 88 23.76 -5.07 -23.22
N CYS A 89 24.32 -5.93 -22.36
CA CYS A 89 25.20 -7.02 -22.78
C CYS A 89 24.53 -8.03 -23.73
N LEU A 90 23.19 -8.12 -23.72
CA LEU A 90 22.44 -9.02 -24.61
C LEU A 90 22.19 -8.42 -26.00
N ILE A 91 22.47 -7.14 -26.20
CA ILE A 91 22.13 -6.41 -27.44
C ILE A 91 23.40 -6.21 -28.29
N PRO A 92 23.49 -6.83 -29.48
CA PRO A 92 24.63 -6.63 -30.36
C PRO A 92 24.79 -5.17 -30.78
N GLY A 93 26.02 -4.65 -30.70
CA GLY A 93 26.35 -3.28 -31.10
C GLY A 93 26.13 -2.22 -30.02
N VAL A 94 25.70 -2.61 -28.82
CA VAL A 94 25.68 -1.73 -27.64
C VAL A 94 26.93 -1.99 -26.80
N SER A 95 27.70 -0.94 -26.50
CA SER A 95 28.83 -1.01 -25.59
C SER A 95 28.83 0.18 -24.63
N LEU A 96 29.14 -0.07 -23.36
CA LEU A 96 29.04 0.93 -22.31
C LEU A 96 30.08 0.68 -21.21
N GLU A 97 30.54 1.75 -20.57
CA GLU A 97 31.43 1.64 -19.42
C GLU A 97 30.65 1.40 -18.11
N ALA A 98 31.33 0.90 -17.07
CA ALA A 98 30.69 0.63 -15.78
C ALA A 98 30.04 1.88 -15.13
N THR A 99 30.60 3.07 -15.42
CA THR A 99 30.06 4.37 -15.01
C THR A 99 28.74 4.68 -15.72
N ASP A 100 28.67 4.47 -17.04
CA ASP A 100 27.47 4.69 -17.86
C ASP A 100 26.33 3.76 -17.43
N ALA A 101 26.67 2.52 -17.06
CA ALA A 101 25.74 1.52 -16.55
C ALA A 101 24.96 2.01 -15.33
N PHE A 102 25.56 2.90 -14.54
CA PHE A 102 24.96 3.51 -13.37
C PHE A 102 24.29 4.84 -13.70
N LEU A 103 24.96 5.70 -14.48
CA LEU A 103 24.47 7.04 -14.81
C LEU A 103 23.20 7.03 -15.65
N ILE A 104 23.10 6.15 -16.65
CA ILE A 104 21.92 6.11 -17.53
C ILE A 104 20.64 5.73 -16.74
N PRO A 105 20.60 4.62 -15.97
CA PRO A 105 19.44 4.30 -15.14
C PRO A 105 19.12 5.37 -14.10
N LEU A 106 20.14 6.03 -13.54
CA LEU A 106 19.94 7.12 -12.59
C LEU A 106 19.23 8.31 -13.25
N LEU A 107 19.69 8.73 -14.44
CA LEU A 107 19.03 9.79 -15.21
C LEU A 107 17.61 9.40 -15.62
N MET A 108 17.40 8.16 -16.08
CA MET A 108 16.07 7.64 -16.38
C MET A 108 15.15 7.71 -15.16
N ALA A 109 15.65 7.33 -13.97
CA ALA A 109 14.88 7.39 -12.74
C ALA A 109 14.48 8.85 -12.39
N ILE A 110 15.42 9.79 -12.49
CA ILE A 110 15.15 11.22 -12.25
C ILE A 110 14.08 11.75 -13.21
N VAL A 111 14.23 11.49 -14.52
CA VAL A 111 13.28 11.93 -15.55
C VAL A 111 11.90 11.32 -15.31
N ASN A 112 11.83 10.02 -15.01
CA ASN A 112 10.57 9.34 -14.74
C ASN A 112 9.90 9.84 -13.45
N THR A 113 10.66 10.18 -12.41
CA THR A 113 10.12 10.79 -11.18
C THR A 113 9.55 12.18 -11.47
N LEU A 114 10.23 13.01 -12.25
CA LEU A 114 9.72 14.33 -12.64
C LEU A 114 8.42 14.21 -13.43
N ILE A 115 8.38 13.29 -14.41
CA ILE A 115 7.18 13.04 -15.20
C ILE A 115 6.04 12.52 -14.31
N SER A 116 6.32 11.63 -13.36
CA SER A 116 5.33 11.10 -12.43
C SER A 116 4.72 12.19 -11.56
N ASN A 117 5.56 13.08 -11.04
CA ASN A 117 5.13 14.21 -10.21
C ASN A 117 4.29 15.22 -11.00
N ILE A 118 4.65 15.51 -12.26
CA ILE A 118 3.87 16.41 -13.12
C ILE A 118 2.54 15.76 -13.54
N ALA A 119 2.54 14.46 -13.78
CA ALA A 119 1.37 13.73 -14.25
C ALA A 119 0.33 13.43 -13.15
N ASP A 120 0.62 13.84 -11.90
CA ASP A 120 -0.22 13.69 -10.72
C ASP A 120 -0.75 12.25 -10.61
N ILE A 121 0.20 11.31 -10.57
CA ILE A 121 -0.08 9.89 -10.43
C ILE A 121 -0.29 9.60 -8.95
N ASP A 122 -1.44 10.01 -8.43
CA ASP A 122 -1.90 9.45 -7.17
C ASP A 122 -2.30 8.00 -7.41
N TYR A 123 -1.39 7.09 -7.04
CA TYR A 123 -1.62 5.65 -7.02
C TYR A 123 -2.95 5.28 -6.32
N TYR A 124 -3.35 6.10 -5.33
CA TYR A 124 -4.58 6.00 -4.55
C TYR A 124 -5.87 6.07 -5.39
N ASP A 125 -5.92 6.85 -6.47
CA ASP A 125 -7.12 6.97 -7.31
C ASP A 125 -7.42 5.70 -8.11
N SER A 126 -6.38 4.98 -8.51
CA SER A 126 -6.53 3.78 -9.34
C SER A 126 -7.03 2.58 -8.53
N TYR A 127 -6.61 2.47 -7.26
CA TYR A 127 -6.99 1.38 -6.36
C TYR A 127 -8.43 1.54 -5.87
N THR A 128 -8.79 2.73 -5.38
CA THR A 128 -10.16 3.07 -4.94
C THR A 128 -11.17 2.89 -6.08
N SER A 129 -10.81 3.36 -7.30
CA SER A 129 -11.63 3.16 -8.49
C SER A 129 -11.83 1.68 -8.84
N ARG A 130 -10.81 0.82 -8.69
CA ARG A 130 -10.93 -0.61 -9.00
C ARG A 130 -11.85 -1.33 -8.03
N VAL A 131 -11.69 -1.09 -6.73
CA VAL A 131 -12.56 -1.67 -5.68
C VAL A 131 -14.00 -1.20 -5.85
N SER A 132 -14.23 0.11 -6.03
CA SER A 132 -15.56 0.69 -6.25
C SER A 132 -16.27 0.10 -7.48
N ASN A 133 -15.54 -0.14 -8.57
CA ASN A 133 -16.08 -0.75 -9.78
C ASN A 133 -16.41 -2.24 -9.61
N TYR A 134 -15.68 -2.96 -8.76
CA TYR A 134 -15.97 -4.36 -8.43
C TYR A 134 -17.27 -4.44 -7.62
N VAL A 135 -17.37 -3.63 -6.55
CA VAL A 135 -18.56 -3.54 -5.69
C VAL A 135 -19.80 -3.08 -6.47
N SER A 136 -19.65 -2.14 -7.41
CA SER A 136 -20.78 -1.61 -8.20
C SER A 136 -21.36 -2.61 -9.21
N LYS A 137 -20.59 -3.62 -9.65
CA LYS A 137 -21.06 -4.65 -10.60
C LYS A 137 -21.83 -5.78 -9.90
N GLU A 138 -21.56 -6.02 -8.63
CA GLU A 138 -22.28 -6.97 -7.80
C GLU A 138 -23.39 -6.30 -6.98
N LYS A 139 -24.13 -5.36 -7.58
CA LYS A 139 -25.36 -4.83 -6.97
C LYS A 139 -26.44 -5.92 -6.92
N LYS A 140 -26.30 -6.86 -5.98
CA LYS A 140 -27.45 -7.62 -5.50
C LYS A 140 -28.36 -6.64 -4.77
N SER A 141 -29.61 -6.57 -5.20
CA SER A 141 -30.64 -5.84 -4.47
C SER A 141 -30.84 -6.53 -3.13
N TYR A 142 -30.25 -5.98 -2.07
CA TYR A 142 -30.59 -6.35 -0.72
C TYR A 142 -31.90 -5.65 -0.36
N GLU A 143 -32.99 -6.40 -0.21
CA GLU A 143 -34.26 -5.91 0.33
C GLU A 143 -34.13 -5.71 1.86
N GLN A 144 -33.25 -4.81 2.29
CA GLN A 144 -33.13 -4.47 3.70
C GLN A 144 -34.26 -3.51 4.06
N LYS A 145 -35.19 -3.98 4.91
CA LYS A 145 -36.38 -3.20 5.34
C LYS A 145 -36.04 -2.06 6.30
N PHE A 146 -34.80 -2.01 6.81
CA PHE A 146 -34.31 -1.05 7.78
C PHE A 146 -32.90 -0.58 7.40
N PRO A 147 -32.48 0.64 7.80
CA PRO A 147 -31.10 1.08 7.62
C PRO A 147 -30.12 0.13 8.31
N GLY A 148 -29.07 -0.29 7.62
CA GLY A 148 -27.96 -1.04 8.22
C GLY A 148 -27.02 -0.12 9.03
N LEU A 149 -26.18 -0.72 9.87
CA LEU A 149 -25.12 -0.04 10.61
C LEU A 149 -23.78 -0.27 9.91
N ILE A 150 -23.01 0.82 9.70
CA ILE A 150 -21.62 0.74 9.30
C ILE A 150 -20.81 1.38 10.41
N MET A 151 -19.86 0.63 10.97
CA MET A 151 -18.89 1.15 11.93
C MET A 151 -17.53 1.20 11.26
N LEU A 152 -16.89 2.35 11.35
CA LEU A 152 -15.57 2.61 10.78
C LEU A 152 -14.60 2.91 11.92
N GLU A 153 -13.58 2.08 12.04
CA GLU A 153 -12.48 2.27 12.97
C GLU A 153 -11.28 2.85 12.23
N ILE A 154 -10.73 3.95 12.74
CA ILE A 154 -9.50 4.56 12.21
C ILE A 154 -8.41 4.37 13.27
N ASP A 155 -7.54 3.39 13.03
CA ASP A 155 -6.49 3.03 14.00
C ASP A 155 -5.56 4.21 14.29
N GLY A 156 -5.29 4.46 15.57
CA GLY A 156 -4.43 5.53 16.05
C GLY A 156 -4.96 6.95 15.88
N LEU A 157 -6.24 7.15 15.54
CA LEU A 157 -6.81 8.50 15.41
C LEU A 157 -7.20 9.08 16.77
N SER A 158 -6.40 10.03 17.27
CA SER A 158 -6.76 10.79 18.47
C SER A 158 -7.82 11.85 18.19
N ILE A 159 -8.52 12.26 19.25
CA ILE A 159 -9.57 13.29 19.16
C ILE A 159 -9.00 14.66 18.76
N GLU A 160 -7.78 14.98 19.16
CA GLU A 160 -7.09 16.23 18.81
C GLU A 160 -6.76 16.28 17.32
N ILE A 161 -6.24 15.19 16.76
CA ILE A 161 -5.92 15.10 15.33
C ILE A 161 -7.19 15.16 14.49
N LEU A 162 -8.27 14.50 14.93
CA LEU A 162 -9.57 14.58 14.26
C LEU A 162 -10.11 16.02 14.23
N LYS A 163 -10.06 16.74 15.37
CA LYS A 163 -10.46 18.16 15.43
C LYS A 163 -9.60 19.03 14.53
N GLU A 164 -8.28 18.88 14.58
CA GLU A 164 -7.36 19.61 13.71
C GLU A 164 -7.65 19.39 12.22
N ALA A 165 -7.94 18.15 11.82
CA ALA A 165 -8.28 17.82 10.44
C ALA A 165 -9.62 18.43 9.99
N ILE A 166 -10.61 18.47 10.89
CA ILE A 166 -11.91 19.13 10.64
C ILE A 166 -11.74 20.64 10.50
N ASP A 167 -10.94 21.26 11.38
CA ASP A 167 -10.68 22.71 11.37
C ASP A 167 -9.93 23.14 10.11
N LYS A 168 -9.04 22.28 9.58
CA LYS A 168 -8.32 22.48 8.30
C LYS A 168 -9.14 22.11 7.06
N ASP A 169 -10.44 21.85 7.19
CA ASP A 169 -11.34 21.46 6.09
C ASP A 169 -10.92 20.17 5.34
N MET A 170 -10.13 19.30 5.98
CA MET A 170 -9.69 18.03 5.38
C MET A 170 -10.78 16.95 5.44
N MET A 171 -11.81 17.12 6.28
CA MET A 171 -12.91 16.17 6.49
C MET A 171 -14.28 16.84 6.29
N PRO A 172 -14.60 17.35 5.08
CA PRO A 172 -15.79 18.18 4.85
C PRO A 172 -17.11 17.44 5.12
N THR A 173 -17.18 16.14 4.85
CA THR A 173 -18.37 15.32 5.15
C THR A 173 -18.62 15.19 6.65
N VAL A 174 -17.56 14.92 7.42
CA VAL A 174 -17.66 14.78 8.89
C VAL A 174 -17.98 16.12 9.53
N LYS A 175 -17.35 17.21 9.08
CA LYS A 175 -17.67 18.58 9.50
C LYS A 175 -19.15 18.88 9.31
N LYS A 176 -19.69 18.61 8.12
CA LYS A 176 -21.12 18.77 7.83
C LYS A 176 -22.01 17.92 8.76
N TRP A 177 -21.62 16.70 9.10
CA TRP A 177 -22.40 15.88 10.03
C TRP A 177 -22.41 16.47 11.44
N ILE A 178 -21.25 16.92 11.93
CA ILE A 178 -21.13 17.54 13.26
C ILE A 178 -21.94 18.84 13.34
N ASP A 179 -21.93 19.66 12.29
CA ASP A 179 -22.66 20.93 12.26
C ASP A 179 -24.19 20.77 12.23
N ASN A 180 -24.71 19.62 11.81
CA ASN A 180 -26.14 19.46 11.52
C ASN A 180 -26.85 18.37 12.34
N SER A 181 -26.25 17.20 12.54
CA SER A 181 -26.98 16.02 13.02
C SER A 181 -26.23 15.12 14.00
N HIS A 182 -24.92 15.24 14.11
CA HIS A 182 -24.09 14.37 14.94
C HIS A 182 -23.30 15.19 15.96
N THR A 183 -22.95 14.55 17.07
CA THR A 183 -22.07 15.14 18.07
C THR A 183 -20.79 14.33 18.17
N LEU A 184 -19.66 15.01 18.20
CA LEU A 184 -18.38 14.36 18.45
C LEU A 184 -18.27 13.99 19.93
N LYS A 185 -18.10 12.69 20.21
CA LYS A 185 -17.95 12.18 21.58
C LYS A 185 -16.55 11.58 21.76
N GLU A 186 -15.86 12.07 22.77
CA GLU A 186 -14.55 11.56 23.15
C GLU A 186 -14.70 10.24 23.91
N TRP A 187 -13.77 9.31 23.64
CA TRP A 187 -13.65 8.04 24.33
C TRP A 187 -12.22 7.94 24.86
N GLU A 188 -12.06 7.83 26.17
CA GLU A 188 -10.79 7.47 26.81
C GLU A 188 -10.72 5.95 27.01
N THR A 189 -9.70 5.31 26.44
CA THR A 189 -9.52 3.87 26.59
C THR A 189 -9.22 3.52 28.05
N ASP A 190 -9.34 2.24 28.40
CA ASP A 190 -8.74 1.77 29.63
C ASP A 190 -7.20 1.82 29.56
N LEU A 191 -6.54 1.16 30.52
CA LEU A 191 -5.07 1.06 30.57
C LEU A 191 -4.43 0.51 29.27
N SER A 192 -5.19 -0.25 28.48
CA SER A 192 -4.73 -0.95 27.27
C SER A 192 -5.25 -0.23 26.02
N SER A 193 -4.60 0.87 25.64
CA SER A 193 -4.96 1.67 24.46
C SER A 193 -4.55 1.03 23.12
N GLN A 194 -4.45 -0.29 23.06
CA GLN A 194 -3.98 -1.04 21.88
C GLN A 194 -5.15 -1.62 21.09
N THR A 195 -4.94 -1.77 19.78
CA THR A 195 -5.96 -2.23 18.82
C THR A 195 -6.71 -3.47 19.29
N GLY A 196 -6.01 -4.49 19.80
CA GLY A 196 -6.66 -5.72 20.27
C GLY A 196 -7.65 -5.48 21.43
N ALA A 197 -7.24 -4.75 22.46
CA ALA A 197 -8.12 -4.48 23.60
C ALA A 197 -9.29 -3.54 23.21
N SER A 198 -9.03 -2.54 22.39
CA SER A 198 -10.06 -1.61 21.93
C SER A 198 -11.09 -2.29 21.03
N GLN A 199 -10.66 -3.12 20.07
CA GLN A 199 -11.58 -3.87 19.19
C GLN A 199 -12.41 -4.89 19.96
N ALA A 200 -11.82 -5.58 20.93
CA ALA A 200 -12.56 -6.46 21.84
C ALA A 200 -13.65 -5.69 22.59
N GLY A 201 -13.33 -4.52 23.15
CA GLY A 201 -14.30 -3.67 23.84
C GLY A 201 -15.41 -3.14 22.93
N ILE A 202 -15.11 -2.76 21.69
CA ILE A 202 -16.09 -2.27 20.71
C ILE A 202 -17.01 -3.39 20.23
N LEU A 203 -16.44 -4.54 19.86
CA LEU A 203 -17.17 -5.62 19.20
C LEU A 203 -17.89 -6.55 20.18
N HIS A 204 -17.31 -6.79 21.36
CA HIS A 204 -17.84 -7.75 22.34
C HIS A 204 -18.30 -7.08 23.63
N GLY A 205 -18.08 -5.77 23.80
CA GLY A 205 -18.31 -5.11 25.09
C GLY A 205 -17.40 -5.62 26.21
N ASN A 206 -16.40 -6.44 25.87
CA ASN A 206 -15.55 -7.17 26.80
C ASN A 206 -14.13 -7.26 26.26
N ASN A 207 -13.17 -6.72 27.00
CA ASN A 207 -11.74 -6.79 26.70
C ASN A 207 -10.93 -7.39 27.86
N GLU A 208 -11.58 -8.18 28.71
CA GLU A 208 -10.99 -8.76 29.92
C GLU A 208 -9.74 -9.58 29.59
N ASN A 209 -8.69 -9.39 30.40
CA ASN A 209 -7.39 -10.06 30.27
C ASN A 209 -6.62 -9.83 28.95
N ILE A 210 -6.98 -8.81 28.15
CA ILE A 210 -6.22 -8.37 26.97
C ILE A 210 -5.31 -7.18 27.34
N VAL A 211 -4.26 -7.48 28.11
CA VAL A 211 -3.45 -6.46 28.80
C VAL A 211 -2.41 -5.74 27.93
N ALA A 212 -1.96 -6.36 26.84
CA ALA A 212 -0.93 -5.82 25.95
C ALA A 212 -0.96 -6.53 24.58
N TYR A 213 -0.17 -6.05 23.62
CA TYR A 213 -0.09 -6.69 22.30
C TYR A 213 0.52 -8.09 22.40
N ARG A 214 1.42 -8.27 23.38
CA ARG A 214 1.96 -9.57 23.78
C ARG A 214 1.99 -9.68 25.29
N TRP A 215 1.60 -10.83 25.81
CA TRP A 215 1.67 -11.15 27.24
C TRP A 215 2.03 -12.61 27.44
N VAL A 216 2.40 -12.97 28.68
CA VAL A 216 2.75 -14.33 29.07
C VAL A 216 1.64 -14.91 29.94
N GLU A 217 1.11 -16.06 29.55
CA GLU A 217 0.13 -16.83 30.33
C GLU A 217 0.87 -17.88 31.17
N LYS A 218 1.12 -17.54 32.44
CA LYS A 218 1.87 -18.41 33.38
C LYS A 218 1.19 -19.76 33.59
N GLU A 219 -0.14 -19.78 33.61
CA GLU A 219 -0.96 -20.98 33.80
C GLU A 219 -0.90 -21.92 32.59
N ASN A 220 -0.54 -21.40 31.41
CA ASN A 220 -0.43 -22.12 30.15
C ASN A 220 1.05 -22.35 29.78
N ASP A 221 1.83 -22.89 30.71
CA ASP A 221 3.26 -23.20 30.52
C ASP A 221 4.10 -22.00 30.01
N ASN A 222 3.80 -20.81 30.54
CA ASN A 222 4.42 -19.54 30.13
C ASN A 222 4.27 -19.24 28.62
N GLN A 223 3.16 -19.67 28.01
CA GLN A 223 2.87 -19.36 26.62
C GLN A 223 2.82 -17.85 26.38
N ILE A 224 3.48 -17.41 25.31
CA ILE A 224 3.38 -16.02 24.85
C ILE A 224 2.15 -15.89 23.96
N MET A 225 1.17 -15.13 24.43
CA MET A 225 -0.01 -14.74 23.66
C MET A 225 0.24 -13.44 22.90
N VAL A 226 -0.49 -13.28 21.80
CA VAL A 226 -0.33 -12.14 20.87
C VAL A 226 -1.70 -11.83 20.29
N SER A 227 -2.25 -10.64 20.57
CA SER A 227 -3.62 -10.29 20.20
C SER A 227 -3.85 -10.32 18.69
N GLY A 228 -2.88 -9.85 17.90
CA GLY A 228 -3.01 -9.81 16.43
C GLY A 228 -2.49 -11.04 15.67
N LYS A 229 -2.22 -12.17 16.35
CA LYS A 229 -1.75 -13.38 15.68
C LYS A 229 -2.94 -14.27 15.32
N LEU A 230 -3.04 -14.66 14.05
CA LEU A 230 -4.13 -15.52 13.53
C LEU A 230 -4.37 -16.80 14.35
N ALA A 231 -3.31 -17.39 14.91
CA ALA A 231 -3.43 -18.61 15.72
C ALA A 231 -3.90 -18.36 17.17
N HIS A 232 -3.83 -17.12 17.66
CA HIS A 232 -4.19 -16.78 19.04
C HIS A 232 -5.51 -16.01 19.11
N ALA A 233 -5.84 -15.22 18.08
CA ALA A 233 -7.08 -14.42 18.04
C ALA A 233 -8.35 -15.24 18.31
N PRO A 234 -8.56 -16.45 17.72
CA PRO A 234 -9.74 -17.25 18.03
C PRO A 234 -9.83 -17.70 19.49
N ILE A 235 -8.68 -18.03 20.10
CA ILE A 235 -8.60 -18.44 21.51
C ILE A 235 -8.95 -17.25 22.43
N ILE A 236 -8.53 -16.05 22.05
CA ILE A 236 -8.83 -14.83 22.79
C ILE A 236 -10.32 -14.49 22.64
N GLU A 237 -10.85 -14.55 21.41
CA GLU A 237 -12.25 -14.28 21.11
C GLU A 237 -13.20 -15.21 21.86
N GLU A 238 -12.91 -16.51 21.90
CA GLU A 238 -13.68 -17.49 22.68
C GLU A 238 -13.79 -17.13 24.18
N ARG A 239 -12.79 -16.43 24.73
CA ARG A 239 -12.78 -16.03 26.14
C ARG A 239 -13.57 -14.76 26.43
N ILE A 240 -13.73 -13.88 25.43
CA ILE A 240 -14.39 -12.58 25.61
C ILE A 240 -15.80 -12.53 25.02
N SER A 241 -16.12 -13.40 24.06
CA SER A 241 -17.42 -13.49 23.41
C SER A 241 -18.46 -14.13 24.33
N ASP A 242 -19.68 -13.61 24.28
CA ASP A 242 -20.88 -14.20 24.87
C ASP A 242 -21.86 -14.72 23.80
N GLY A 243 -21.44 -14.72 22.53
CA GLY A 243 -22.25 -15.04 21.35
C GLY A 243 -23.21 -13.94 20.90
N ASN A 244 -23.22 -12.78 21.57
CA ASN A 244 -24.03 -11.62 21.25
C ASN A 244 -23.18 -10.39 20.90
N GLY A 245 -22.00 -10.61 20.32
CA GLY A 245 -21.16 -9.57 19.77
C GLY A 245 -21.90 -8.68 18.76
N LEU A 246 -21.38 -7.49 18.56
CA LEU A 246 -21.97 -6.41 17.76
C LEU A 246 -22.38 -6.83 16.33
N LEU A 247 -21.76 -7.88 15.78
CA LEU A 247 -21.97 -8.37 14.43
C LEU A 247 -22.65 -9.74 14.36
N CYS A 248 -23.21 -10.26 15.47
CA CYS A 248 -23.84 -11.58 15.56
C CYS A 248 -25.05 -11.76 14.62
N ASP A 249 -25.77 -10.68 14.31
CA ASP A 249 -26.97 -10.71 13.46
C ASP A 249 -26.65 -10.58 11.97
N LYS A 250 -25.86 -11.53 11.42
CA LYS A 250 -25.41 -11.55 10.00
C LYS A 250 -24.59 -10.31 9.63
N GLY A 251 -23.79 -9.82 10.58
CA GLY A 251 -22.82 -8.76 10.33
C GLY A 251 -21.64 -9.25 9.50
N THR A 252 -20.71 -8.36 9.22
CA THR A 252 -19.46 -8.72 8.55
C THR A 252 -18.33 -7.89 9.12
N SER A 253 -17.28 -8.55 9.56
CA SER A 253 -16.05 -7.93 10.06
C SER A 253 -14.99 -7.93 8.95
N ILE A 254 -14.44 -6.76 8.64
CA ILE A 254 -13.41 -6.61 7.60
C ILE A 254 -12.18 -6.01 8.26
N THR A 255 -11.01 -6.65 8.08
CA THR A 255 -9.70 -6.18 8.56
C THR A 255 -9.55 -6.02 10.08
N ASN A 256 -10.50 -6.52 10.88
CA ASN A 256 -10.40 -6.55 12.33
C ASN A 256 -9.67 -7.80 12.83
N MET A 257 -9.21 -7.74 14.09
CA MET A 257 -8.61 -8.88 14.79
C MET A 257 -9.65 -9.92 15.21
N PHE A 258 -10.86 -9.46 15.55
CA PHE A 258 -11.97 -10.26 16.05
C PHE A 258 -13.18 -10.17 15.11
N THR A 259 -14.00 -11.22 15.09
CA THR A 259 -15.19 -11.30 14.24
C THR A 259 -16.34 -10.48 14.79
N GLY A 260 -16.39 -10.26 16.12
CA GLY A 260 -17.57 -9.66 16.75
C GLY A 260 -18.79 -10.57 16.63
N ASP A 261 -18.55 -11.88 16.63
CA ASP A 261 -19.53 -12.95 16.41
C ASP A 261 -20.19 -12.97 15.01
N SER A 262 -19.56 -12.35 14.01
CA SER A 262 -20.05 -12.43 12.63
C SER A 262 -19.94 -13.84 12.03
N ASP A 263 -20.89 -14.18 11.14
CA ASP A 263 -20.92 -15.41 10.33
C ASP A 263 -19.76 -15.55 9.32
#